data_AF-A0A919KFN0-F1
#
_entry.id   AF-A0A919KFN0-F1
#
_cell.length_a   1.000
_cell.length_b   1.000
_cell.length_c   1.000
_cell.angle_alpha   90.00
_cell.angle_beta   90.00
_cell.angle_gamma   90.00
#
_symmetry.space_group_name_H-M   'P 1'
#
loop_
_entity.id
_entity.type
_entity.pdbx_description
1 polymer ?
#
loop_
_entity_poly.entity_id
_entity_poly.type
_entity_poly.pdbx_seq_one_letter_code
_entity_poly.pdbx_strand_id
1 'polypeptide(L)'
;MAATERTRAQVHTGLAHLRKVAAAKGLPPITWDRTWGYRMLDDAPEIWIGYERAFFESTHHRIVNFIEGILLAHRKKRPDDPYIRTVMAQMGAIESTLHLLANLE
;
A
#
# COMPACT_ATOMS: atom_id res chain seq x y z
N MET A 1 15.19 1.42 -27.00
CA MET A 1 15.03 0.15 -26.26
C MET A 1 14.73 0.48 -24.80
N ALA A 2 13.68 -0.09 -24.21
CA ALA A 2 13.52 -0.05 -22.75
C ALA A 2 14.57 -1.00 -22.14
N ALA A 3 15.26 -0.58 -21.07
CA ALA A 3 16.46 -1.23 -20.54
C ALA A 3 16.30 -2.72 -20.15
N THR A 4 15.09 -3.25 -20.07
CA THR A 4 14.83 -4.63 -19.62
C THR A 4 13.92 -5.44 -20.56
N GLU A 5 13.39 -4.84 -21.63
CA GLU A 5 12.36 -5.45 -22.51
C GLU A 5 11.12 -6.01 -21.76
N ARG A 6 10.94 -5.66 -20.47
CA ARG A 6 9.82 -6.13 -19.65
C ARG A 6 8.68 -5.12 -19.63
N THR A 7 7.46 -5.63 -19.59
CA THR A 7 6.29 -4.80 -19.33
C THR A 7 6.28 -4.36 -17.87
N ARG A 8 5.57 -3.25 -17.58
CA ARG A 8 5.41 -2.76 -16.21
C ARG A 8 4.83 -3.84 -15.28
N ALA A 9 3.86 -4.61 -15.76
CA ALA A 9 3.27 -5.71 -15.00
C ALA A 9 4.33 -6.77 -14.63
N GLN A 10 5.16 -7.18 -15.58
CA GLN A 10 6.24 -8.15 -15.34
C GLN A 10 7.26 -7.62 -14.32
N VAL A 11 7.62 -6.34 -14.39
CA VAL A 11 8.50 -5.71 -13.41
C VAL A 11 7.89 -5.74 -12.00
N HIS A 12 6.61 -5.38 -11.85
CA HIS A 12 5.93 -5.43 -10.55
C HIS A 12 5.84 -6.85 -9.98
N THR A 13 5.51 -7.84 -10.82
CA THR A 13 5.49 -9.25 -10.41
C THR A 13 6.88 -9.71 -9.95
N GLY A 14 7.93 -9.36 -10.68
CA GLY A 14 9.32 -9.66 -10.30
C GLY A 14 9.71 -9.06 -8.95
N LEU A 15 9.42 -7.77 -8.74
CA LEU A 15 9.68 -7.09 -7.46
C LEU A 15 8.91 -7.71 -6.29
N ALA A 16 7.65 -8.08 -6.49
CA ALA A 16 6.85 -8.76 -5.49
C ALA A 16 7.42 -10.13 -5.12
N HIS A 17 7.92 -10.88 -6.10
CA HIS A 17 8.60 -12.14 -5.86
C HIS A 17 9.92 -11.94 -5.10
N LEU A 18 10.75 -11.00 -5.53
CA LEU A 18 12.04 -10.69 -4.89
C LEU A 18 11.87 -10.33 -3.41
N ARG A 19 10.84 -9.54 -3.05
CA ARG A 19 10.54 -9.20 -1.65
C ARG A 19 10.28 -10.45 -0.79
N LYS A 20 9.52 -11.40 -1.32
CA LYS A 20 9.22 -12.66 -0.62
C LYS A 20 10.47 -13.51 -0.43
N VAL A 21 11.30 -13.62 -1.48
CA VAL A 21 12.57 -14.36 -1.41
C VAL A 21 13.53 -13.70 -0.43
N ALA A 22 13.64 -12.37 -0.42
CA ALA A 22 14.48 -11.64 0.50
C ALA A 22 14.07 -11.92 1.96
N ALA A 23 12.78 -11.76 2.28
CA ALA A 23 12.24 -12.06 3.60
C ALA A 23 12.50 -13.52 4.02
N ALA A 24 12.26 -14.49 3.13
CA ALA A 24 12.49 -15.91 3.41
C ALA A 24 13.95 -16.26 3.67
N LYS A 25 14.89 -15.44 3.16
CA LYS A 25 16.33 -15.63 3.32
C LYS A 25 16.94 -14.76 4.42
N GLY A 26 16.13 -14.00 5.16
CA GLY A 26 16.61 -13.04 6.16
C GLY A 26 17.45 -11.91 5.55
N LEU A 27 17.23 -11.59 4.27
CA LEU A 27 17.90 -10.48 3.59
C LEU A 27 17.18 -9.16 3.89
N PRO A 28 17.87 -8.02 3.74
CA PRO A 28 17.27 -6.70 3.87
C PRO A 28 16.01 -6.54 3.00
N PRO A 29 14.99 -5.80 3.49
CA PRO A 29 13.79 -5.54 2.73
C PRO A 29 14.09 -4.75 1.45
N ILE A 30 13.35 -5.06 0.38
CA ILE A 30 13.43 -4.32 -0.89
C ILE A 30 12.51 -3.12 -0.84
N THR A 31 13.10 -1.96 -0.57
CA THR A 31 12.43 -0.66 -0.45
C THR A 31 12.70 0.18 -1.68
N TRP A 32 11.90 1.23 -1.88
CA TRP A 32 12.07 2.17 -2.98
C TRP A 32 12.21 3.58 -2.43
N ASP A 33 13.21 4.30 -2.93
CA ASP A 33 13.37 5.73 -2.69
C ASP A 33 13.35 6.51 -4.02
N ARG A 34 12.91 7.77 -3.97
CA ARG A 34 12.80 8.63 -5.15
C ARG A 34 14.16 9.03 -5.73
N THR A 35 15.17 9.18 -4.90
CA THR A 35 16.52 9.59 -5.31
C THR A 35 17.25 8.44 -5.98
N TRP A 36 17.05 7.22 -5.47
CA TRP A 36 17.93 6.10 -5.77
C TRP A 36 17.26 4.85 -6.34
N GLY A 37 15.93 4.79 -6.37
CA GLY A 37 15.16 3.65 -6.84
C GLY A 37 15.08 2.50 -5.82
N TYR A 38 14.91 1.28 -6.34
CA TYR A 38 14.80 0.08 -5.50
C TYR A 38 16.15 -0.35 -4.92
N ARG A 39 16.20 -0.64 -3.61
CA ARG A 39 17.43 -1.08 -2.92
C ARG A 39 17.15 -2.12 -1.82
N MET A 40 18.20 -2.84 -1.45
CA MET A 40 18.32 -3.69 -0.26
C MET A 40 19.47 -3.11 0.57
N LEU A 41 19.17 -2.32 1.60
CA LEU A 41 20.17 -1.67 2.44
C LEU A 41 19.97 -2.18 3.86
N ASP A 42 20.90 -2.95 4.43
CA ASP A 42 20.76 -3.56 5.78
C ASP A 42 20.91 -2.54 6.92
N ASP A 43 21.67 -1.48 6.67
CA ASP A 43 22.16 -0.51 7.65
C ASP A 43 21.45 0.85 7.57
N ALA A 44 20.28 0.90 6.92
CA ALA A 44 19.51 2.14 6.70
C ALA A 44 18.05 1.99 7.15
N PRO A 45 17.79 1.83 8.47
CA PRO A 45 16.44 1.64 9.00
C PRO A 45 15.50 2.82 8.69
N GLU A 46 16.02 4.03 8.58
CA GLU A 46 15.26 5.23 8.21
C GLU A 46 14.63 5.14 6.82
N ILE A 47 15.29 4.47 5.87
CA ILE A 47 14.75 4.24 4.53
C ILE A 47 13.61 3.22 4.58
N TRP A 48 13.75 2.19 5.40
CA TRP A 48 12.70 1.17 5.57
C TRP A 48 11.47 1.72 6.24
N ILE A 49 11.67 2.40 7.37
CA ILE A 49 10.60 3.05 8.13
C ILE A 49 9.92 4.11 7.24
N GLY A 50 10.70 4.91 6.50
CA GLY A 50 10.16 5.87 5.53
C GLY A 50 9.30 5.20 4.46
N TYR A 51 9.74 4.06 3.91
CA TYR A 51 8.98 3.30 2.92
C TYR A 51 7.68 2.72 3.50
N GLU A 52 7.71 2.18 4.71
CA GLU A 52 6.53 1.67 5.42
C GLU A 52 5.49 2.77 5.65
N ARG A 53 5.95 3.93 6.13
CA ARG A 53 5.10 5.11 6.36
C ARG A 53 4.47 5.61 5.06
N ALA A 54 5.26 5.76 4.00
CA ALA A 54 4.75 6.15 2.68
C ALA A 54 3.74 5.12 2.13
N PHE A 55 3.95 3.83 2.40
CA PHE A 55 2.99 2.79 2.04
C PHE A 55 1.66 2.95 2.79
N PHE A 56 1.69 3.18 4.10
CA PHE A 56 0.48 3.41 4.90
C PHE A 56 -0.26 4.66 4.45
N GLU A 57 0.44 5.77 4.24
CA GLU A 57 -0.15 7.02 3.76
C GLU A 57 -0.81 6.84 2.38
N SER A 58 -0.09 6.23 1.43
CA SER A 58 -0.64 5.96 0.10
C SER A 58 -1.87 5.05 0.15
N THR A 59 -1.85 4.03 1.02
CA THR A 59 -2.99 3.12 1.18
C THR A 59 -4.16 3.82 1.85
N HIS A 60 -3.91 4.61 2.90
CA HIS A 60 -4.92 5.43 3.57
C HIS A 60 -5.65 6.32 2.55
N HIS A 61 -4.93 7.09 1.74
CA HIS A 61 -5.52 7.94 0.72
C HIS A 61 -6.36 7.16 -0.31
N ARG A 62 -5.92 5.97 -0.73
CA ARG A 62 -6.70 5.14 -1.66
C ARG A 62 -8.01 4.65 -1.03
N ILE A 63 -7.98 4.32 0.25
CA ILE A 63 -9.15 3.85 1.00
C ILE A 63 -10.14 5.00 1.22
N VAL A 64 -9.68 6.16 1.69
CA VAL A 64 -10.50 7.37 1.85
C VAL A 64 -11.19 7.72 0.53
N ASN A 65 -10.43 7.82 -0.56
CA ASN A 65 -10.99 8.11 -1.88
C ASN A 65 -12.02 7.07 -2.35
N PHE A 66 -11.82 5.79 -2.02
CA PHE A 66 -12.78 4.74 -2.34
C PHE A 66 -14.08 4.87 -1.52
N ILE A 67 -13.95 5.15 -0.22
CA ILE A 67 -15.09 5.38 0.67
C ILE A 67 -15.90 6.60 0.19
N GLU A 68 -15.23 7.75 0.07
CA GLU A 68 -15.86 9.03 -0.25
C GLU A 68 -16.39 9.06 -1.69
N GLY A 69 -15.59 8.59 -2.65
CA GLY A 69 -15.90 8.67 -4.07
C GLY A 69 -16.90 7.63 -4.56
N ILE A 70 -16.99 6.46 -3.90
CA ILE A 70 -17.79 5.33 -4.40
C ILE A 70 -18.80 4.84 -3.36
N LEU A 71 -18.32 4.46 -2.17
CA LEU A 71 -19.19 3.78 -1.20
C LEU A 71 -20.28 4.67 -0.62
N LEU A 72 -19.97 5.95 -0.36
CA LEU A 72 -20.98 6.92 0.10
C LEU A 72 -22.14 7.06 -0.90
N ALA A 73 -21.85 7.05 -2.21
CA ALA A 73 -22.87 7.11 -3.24
C ALA A 73 -23.78 5.87 -3.25
N HIS A 74 -23.20 4.67 -3.06
CA HIS A 74 -23.97 3.43 -2.92
C HIS A 74 -24.86 3.50 -1.68
N ARG A 75 -24.30 3.85 -0.51
CA ARG A 75 -25.04 3.92 0.76
C ARG A 75 -26.22 4.90 0.66
N LYS A 76 -26.03 6.05 0.02
CA LYS A 76 -27.09 7.04 -0.18
C LYS A 76 -28.23 6.51 -1.06
N LYS A 77 -27.90 5.78 -2.12
CA LYS A 77 -28.90 5.23 -3.07
C LYS A 77 -29.62 3.99 -2.54
N ARG A 78 -28.94 3.17 -1.74
CA ARG A 78 -29.48 1.93 -1.16
C ARG A 78 -29.06 1.78 0.30
N PRO A 79 -29.66 2.54 1.22
CA PRO A 79 -29.26 2.54 2.63
C PRO A 79 -29.52 1.19 3.33
N ASP A 80 -30.47 0.40 2.83
CA ASP A 80 -30.86 -0.88 3.44
C ASP A 80 -30.16 -2.10 2.81
N ASP A 81 -29.27 -1.88 1.85
CA ASP A 81 -28.46 -2.95 1.27
C ASP A 81 -27.45 -3.47 2.33
N PRO A 82 -27.56 -4.76 2.75
CA PRO A 82 -26.66 -5.33 3.76
C PRO A 82 -25.19 -5.32 3.34
N TYR A 83 -24.91 -5.41 2.03
CA TYR A 83 -23.55 -5.41 1.50
C TYR A 83 -22.87 -4.07 1.78
N ILE A 84 -23.48 -2.94 1.41
CA ILE A 84 -22.86 -1.63 1.61
C ILE A 84 -22.72 -1.27 3.09
N ARG A 85 -23.66 -1.70 3.94
CA ARG A 85 -23.53 -1.54 5.40
C ARG A 85 -22.30 -2.26 5.93
N THR A 86 -22.09 -3.51 5.50
CA THR A 86 -20.94 -4.33 5.92
C THR A 86 -19.64 -3.74 5.40
N VAL A 87 -19.58 -3.40 4.11
CA VAL A 87 -18.38 -2.83 3.49
C VAL A 87 -18.02 -1.50 4.15
N MET A 88 -18.98 -0.59 4.35
CA MET A 88 -18.71 0.70 5.02
C MET A 88 -18.15 0.51 6.44
N ALA A 89 -18.68 -0.43 7.22
CA ALA A 89 -18.18 -0.70 8.57
C ALA A 89 -16.73 -1.22 8.54
N GLN A 90 -16.43 -2.18 7.67
CA GLN A 90 -15.09 -2.74 7.54
C GLN A 90 -14.08 -1.72 7.00
N MET A 91 -14.47 -0.97 5.97
CA MET A 91 -13.60 0.02 5.35
C MET A 91 -13.30 1.19 6.27
N GLY A 92 -14.26 1.65 7.08
CA GLY A 92 -14.02 2.69 8.09
C GLY A 92 -13.07 2.24 9.20
N ALA A 93 -13.11 0.96 9.59
CA ALA A 93 -12.14 0.41 10.53
C ALA A 93 -10.72 0.40 9.93
N ILE A 94 -10.59 -0.03 8.67
CA ILE A 94 -9.31 -0.02 7.94
C ILE A 94 -8.77 1.40 7.78
N GLU A 95 -9.62 2.35 7.39
CA GLU A 95 -9.28 3.78 7.28
C GLU A 95 -8.69 4.30 8.59
N SER A 96 -9.37 4.06 9.72
CA SER A 96 -8.92 4.49 11.05
C SER A 96 -7.56 3.90 11.42
N THR A 97 -7.33 2.61 11.17
CA THR A 97 -6.03 1.97 11.45
C THR A 97 -4.92 2.56 10.58
N LEU A 98 -5.16 2.74 9.28
CA LEU A 98 -4.16 3.32 8.38
C LEU A 98 -3.86 4.78 8.72
N HIS A 99 -4.87 5.55 9.13
CA HIS A 99 -4.69 6.91 9.61
C HIS A 99 -3.79 6.96 10.86
N LEU A 100 -4.02 6.07 11.83
CA LEU A 100 -3.16 5.97 13.02
C LEU A 100 -1.73 5.63 12.62
N LEU A 101 -1.52 4.57 11.83
CA LEU A 101 -0.19 4.11 11.44
C LEU A 101 0.60 5.16 10.64
N ALA A 102 -0.08 5.95 9.81
CA ALA A 102 0.55 7.04 9.06
C ALA A 102 1.04 8.19 9.96
N ASN A 103 0.44 8.38 11.14
CA ASN A 103 0.69 9.53 12.03
C ASN A 103 1.42 9.17 13.35
N LEU A 104 1.82 7.91 13.55
CA LEU A 104 2.66 7.53 14.71
C LEU A 104 4.04 8.19 14.58
N GLU A 105 4.57 8.84 15.62
CA GLU A 105 5.93 9.41 15.62
C GLU A 105 7.00 8.32 15.83
#